data_AF-A0AAD9QEF2-F1
#
_entry.id   AF-A0AAD9QEF2-F1
#
_cell.length_a   1.000
_cell.length_b   1.000
_cell.length_c   1.000
_cell.angle_alpha   90.00
_cell.angle_beta   90.00
_cell.angle_gamma   90.00
#
_symmetry.space_group_name_H-M   'P 1'
#
loop_
_entity.id
_entity.type
_entity.pdbx_description
1 polymer ?
#
loop_
_entity_poly.entity_id
_entity_poly.type
_entity_poly.pdbx_seq_one_letter_code
_entity_poly.pdbx_strand_id
1 'polypeptide(L)'
;MGCFGNNNNEVEKKQKDTSKRIEKQLRDDKIAYRATHRLLLLGAGESGKSTIVKQMRILHDVNGFTEQEKRQKIEDIKKNIRDAILTITGAMSTLTPPVKLANPNNQFRIDYLHEVATTPDFDYPPEFYEHTKILWQDAGVLECFERSNEYQLIDCAQYFLDRVDTVKQANYLPVEQDLLRCRVLTSGIIETRFQVDKVKFHSYNLVLREDPSQNRLKESLELFRNLLKEKVRAGKSKIEDYFPDFARYRTPPDATAEPGDEEAVTRAKYFIRDEFLRISTASGDGKHYCYPHFTCAVDTENIRRVFNDCRDIIQRMHLRQYELL
;
A
#
# COMPACT_ATOMS: atom_id res chain seq x y z
N MET A 1 -22.38 59.00 -41.37
CA MET A 1 -21.50 57.83 -41.15
C MET A 1 -21.57 57.45 -39.69
N GLY A 2 -22.15 56.29 -39.36
CA GLY A 2 -22.31 55.83 -37.99
C GLY A 2 -22.41 54.31 -37.95
N CYS A 3 -21.29 53.62 -38.15
CA CYS A 3 -21.15 52.17 -37.98
C CYS A 3 -20.41 51.87 -36.67
N PHE A 4 -21.07 52.02 -35.52
CA PHE A 4 -20.53 51.60 -34.21
C PHE A 4 -21.49 50.68 -33.41
N GLY A 5 -22.69 50.38 -33.93
CA GLY A 5 -23.69 49.56 -33.22
C GLY A 5 -23.53 48.03 -33.39
N ASN A 6 -22.72 47.56 -34.35
CA ASN A 6 -22.69 46.14 -34.72
C ASN A 6 -21.71 45.29 -33.89
N ASN A 7 -20.64 45.90 -33.37
CA ASN A 7 -19.63 45.18 -32.57
C ASN A 7 -20.14 44.77 -31.18
N ASN A 8 -20.98 45.58 -30.54
CA ASN A 8 -21.52 45.24 -29.21
C ASN A 8 -22.48 44.05 -29.26
N ASN A 9 -23.32 43.96 -30.30
CA ASN A 9 -24.23 42.82 -30.50
C ASN A 9 -23.47 41.52 -30.80
N GLU A 10 -22.36 41.57 -31.54
CA GLU A 10 -21.52 40.39 -31.78
C GLU A 10 -20.78 39.93 -30.52
N VAL A 11 -20.30 40.87 -29.68
CA VAL A 11 -19.67 40.57 -28.40
C VAL A 11 -20.67 39.95 -27.42
N GLU A 12 -21.88 40.52 -27.31
CA GLU A 12 -22.95 39.95 -26.48
C GLU A 12 -23.39 38.55 -26.97
N LYS A 13 -23.48 38.35 -28.28
CA LYS A 13 -23.80 37.03 -28.85
C LYS A 13 -22.70 36.01 -28.55
N LYS A 14 -21.42 36.38 -28.71
CA LYS A 14 -20.28 35.51 -28.33
C LYS A 14 -20.26 35.20 -26.84
N GLN A 15 -20.59 36.16 -25.97
CA GLN A 15 -20.69 35.94 -24.53
C GLN A 15 -21.85 34.99 -24.18
N LYS A 16 -23.02 35.16 -24.79
CA LYS A 16 -24.17 34.24 -24.62
C LYS A 16 -23.83 32.83 -25.12
N ASP A 17 -23.17 32.70 -26.26
CA ASP A 17 -22.76 31.40 -26.80
C ASP A 17 -21.69 30.73 -25.93
N THR A 18 -20.75 31.50 -25.38
CA THR A 18 -19.74 31.01 -24.42
C THR A 18 -20.40 30.57 -23.11
N SER A 19 -21.32 31.38 -22.56
CA SER A 19 -22.09 31.05 -21.36
C SER A 19 -22.91 29.77 -21.55
N LYS A 20 -23.62 29.62 -22.69
CA LYS A 20 -24.35 28.39 -23.03
C LYS A 20 -23.44 27.17 -23.12
N ARG A 21 -22.23 27.31 -23.66
CA ARG A 21 -21.23 26.22 -23.72
C ARG A 21 -20.77 25.82 -22.31
N ILE A 22 -20.48 26.80 -21.46
CA ILE A 22 -20.08 26.57 -20.06
C ILE A 22 -21.22 25.89 -19.30
N GLU A 23 -22.47 26.35 -19.43
CA GLU A 23 -23.63 25.73 -18.78
C GLU A 23 -23.88 24.30 -19.26
N LYS A 24 -23.64 24.02 -20.54
CA LYS A 24 -23.69 22.64 -21.07
C LYS A 24 -22.60 21.78 -20.43
N GLN A 25 -21.36 22.27 -20.40
CA GLN A 25 -20.23 21.55 -19.81
C GLN A 25 -20.44 21.30 -18.31
N LEU A 26 -20.91 22.30 -17.55
CA LEU A 26 -21.23 22.15 -16.13
C LEU A 26 -22.34 21.12 -15.88
N ARG A 27 -23.33 21.02 -16.77
CA ARG A 27 -24.36 19.97 -16.68
C ARG A 27 -23.78 18.59 -16.91
N ASP A 28 -22.96 18.43 -17.95
CA ASP A 28 -22.32 17.16 -18.29
C ASP A 28 -21.36 16.72 -17.16
N ASP A 29 -20.57 17.65 -16.62
CA ASP A 29 -19.66 17.44 -15.50
C ASP A 29 -20.42 17.08 -14.22
N LYS A 30 -21.57 17.71 -13.95
CA LYS A 30 -22.42 17.39 -12.79
C LYS A 30 -23.00 15.97 -12.88
N ILE A 31 -23.39 15.52 -14.08
CA ILE A 31 -23.85 14.15 -14.30
C ILE A 31 -22.70 13.17 -14.07
N ALA A 32 -21.54 13.43 -14.67
CA ALA A 32 -20.35 12.60 -14.51
C ALA A 32 -19.90 12.51 -13.04
N TYR A 33 -19.93 13.64 -12.32
CA TYR A 33 -19.59 13.73 -10.91
C TYR A 33 -20.55 12.92 -10.02
N ARG A 34 -21.86 13.00 -10.29
CA ARG A 34 -22.87 12.22 -9.54
C ARG A 34 -22.78 10.72 -9.80
N ALA A 35 -22.37 10.33 -11.02
CA ALA A 35 -22.17 8.93 -11.38
C ALA A 35 -20.85 8.33 -10.83
N THR A 36 -19.95 9.16 -10.30
CA THR A 36 -18.63 8.74 -9.81
C THR A 36 -18.67 8.49 -8.30
N HIS A 37 -18.30 7.28 -7.89
CA HIS A 37 -18.17 6.89 -6.49
C HIS A 37 -16.79 7.31 -5.98
N ARG A 38 -16.75 8.15 -4.95
CA ARG A 38 -15.50 8.67 -4.39
C ARG A 38 -15.12 7.88 -3.15
N LEU A 39 -13.93 7.30 -3.16
CA LEU A 39 -13.39 6.48 -2.07
C LEU A 39 -12.15 7.16 -1.49
N LEU A 40 -12.08 7.23 -0.17
CA LEU A 40 -10.90 7.75 0.54
C LEU A 40 -10.21 6.59 1.25
N LEU A 41 -8.95 6.33 0.92
CA LEU A 41 -8.14 5.33 1.60
C LEU A 41 -7.31 6.00 2.70
N LEU A 42 -7.57 5.59 3.94
CA LEU A 42 -6.88 6.02 5.15
C LEU A 42 -6.12 4.85 5.77
N GLY A 43 -5.08 5.15 6.52
CA GLY A 43 -4.20 4.15 7.14
C GLY A 43 -2.81 4.70 7.41
N ALA A 44 -2.10 4.11 8.37
CA ALA A 44 -0.69 4.40 8.63
C ALA A 44 0.17 4.21 7.36
N GLY A 45 1.38 4.76 7.34
CA GLY A 45 2.37 4.42 6.33
C GLY A 45 2.55 2.90 6.22
N GLU A 46 2.88 2.45 5.01
CA GLU A 46 3.12 1.02 4.72
C GLU A 46 1.91 0.08 4.90
N SER A 47 0.75 0.54 5.39
CA SER A 47 -0.47 -0.27 5.58
C SER A 47 -1.09 -0.90 4.31
N GLY A 48 -0.53 -0.62 3.12
CA GLY A 48 -0.96 -1.23 1.86
C GLY A 48 -1.97 -0.43 1.04
N LYS A 49 -2.28 0.83 1.39
CA LYS A 49 -3.21 1.71 0.64
C LYS A 49 -2.88 1.80 -0.85
N SER A 50 -1.62 2.10 -1.18
CA SER A 50 -1.17 2.20 -2.57
C SER A 50 -1.25 0.86 -3.28
N THR A 51 -1.06 -0.25 -2.56
CA THR A 51 -1.22 -1.61 -3.10
C THR A 51 -2.67 -1.91 -3.44
N ILE A 52 -3.64 -1.54 -2.59
CA ILE A 52 -5.07 -1.68 -2.90
C ILE A 52 -5.45 -0.92 -4.17
N VAL A 53 -4.94 0.31 -4.34
CA VAL A 53 -5.19 1.07 -5.57
C VAL A 53 -4.57 0.42 -6.81
N LYS A 54 -3.34 -0.10 -6.70
CA LYS A 54 -2.72 -0.87 -7.78
C LYS A 54 -3.54 -2.12 -8.13
N GLN A 55 -4.11 -2.81 -7.15
CA GLN A 55 -5.01 -3.94 -7.38
C GLN A 55 -6.26 -3.54 -8.17
N MET A 56 -6.87 -2.39 -7.86
CA MET A 56 -8.02 -1.89 -8.62
C MET A 56 -7.67 -1.66 -10.10
N ARG A 57 -6.45 -1.18 -10.40
CA ARG A 57 -5.98 -1.07 -11.78
C ARG A 57 -5.80 -2.43 -12.44
N ILE A 58 -5.16 -3.39 -11.76
CA ILE A 58 -4.95 -4.75 -12.30
C ILE A 58 -6.28 -5.46 -12.58
N LEU A 59 -7.25 -5.33 -11.68
CA LEU A 59 -8.52 -6.05 -11.77
C LEU A 59 -9.49 -5.45 -12.79
N HIS A 60 -9.42 -4.14 -13.06
CA HIS A 60 -10.49 -3.42 -13.75
C HIS A 60 -10.05 -2.48 -14.87
N ASP A 61 -8.75 -2.24 -15.05
CA ASP A 61 -8.25 -1.53 -16.23
C ASP A 61 -8.07 -2.54 -17.37
N VAL A 62 -8.74 -2.29 -18.51
CA VAL A 62 -8.72 -3.18 -19.69
C VAL A 62 -7.31 -3.40 -20.23
N ASN A 63 -6.41 -2.44 -19.98
CA ASN A 63 -5.02 -2.47 -20.42
C ASN A 63 -3.99 -2.71 -19.29
N GLY A 64 -4.43 -2.86 -18.04
CA GLY A 64 -3.55 -3.04 -16.87
C GLY A 64 -2.43 -2.00 -16.79
N PHE A 65 -1.21 -2.46 -16.46
CA PHE A 65 0.00 -1.64 -16.56
C PHE A 65 0.64 -1.78 -17.94
N THR A 66 0.86 -0.65 -18.61
CA THR A 66 1.56 -0.61 -19.89
C THR A 66 3.03 -1.01 -19.75
N GLU A 67 3.63 -1.52 -20.82
CA GLU A 67 5.06 -1.85 -20.85
C GLU A 67 5.96 -0.65 -20.50
N GLN A 68 5.54 0.57 -20.89
CA GLN A 68 6.23 1.80 -20.53
C GLN A 68 6.20 2.06 -19.01
N GLU A 69 5.04 1.91 -18.37
CA GLU A 69 4.92 2.04 -16.91
C GLU A 69 5.74 0.96 -16.18
N LYS A 70 5.73 -0.28 -16.68
CA LYS A 70 6.56 -1.36 -16.12
C LYS A 70 8.05 -1.01 -16.18
N ARG A 71 8.52 -0.48 -17.31
CA ARG A 71 9.91 -0.06 -17.47
C ARG A 71 10.30 1.07 -16.54
N GLN A 72 9.43 2.06 -16.36
CA GLN A 72 9.63 3.15 -15.39
C GLN A 72 9.75 2.63 -13.95
N LYS A 73 9.11 1.50 -13.62
CA LYS A 73 9.18 0.88 -12.29
C LYS A 73 10.45 0.08 -12.03
N ILE A 74 11.27 -0.19 -13.05
CA ILE A 74 12.53 -0.92 -12.88
C ILE A 74 13.47 -0.15 -11.94
N GLU A 75 13.59 1.17 -12.11
CA GLU A 75 14.43 2.02 -11.26
C GLU A 75 13.94 2.01 -9.81
N ASP A 76 12.63 2.12 -9.58
CA ASP A 76 12.04 2.04 -8.24
C ASP A 76 12.34 0.68 -7.57
N ILE A 77 12.28 -0.42 -8.32
CA ILE A 77 12.58 -1.77 -7.80
C ILE A 77 14.06 -1.93 -7.46
N LYS A 78 14.96 -1.44 -8.33
CA LYS A 78 16.41 -1.44 -8.05
C LYS A 78 16.72 -0.64 -6.78
N LYS A 79 16.09 0.53 -6.64
CA LYS A 79 16.19 1.35 -5.44
C LYS A 79 15.66 0.62 -4.20
N ASN A 80 14.54 -0.11 -4.29
CA ASN A 80 14.03 -0.90 -3.16
C ASN A 80 15.01 -1.99 -2.72
N ILE A 81 15.69 -2.69 -3.65
CA ILE A 81 16.74 -3.67 -3.31
C ILE A 81 17.87 -3.00 -2.54
N ARG A 82 18.35 -1.87 -3.06
CA ARG A 82 19.44 -1.11 -2.45
C ARG A 82 19.08 -0.58 -1.07
N ASP A 83 17.94 0.08 -0.95
CA ASP A 83 17.49 0.65 0.31
C ASP A 83 17.24 -0.47 1.34
N ALA A 84 16.71 -1.63 0.92
CA ALA A 84 16.54 -2.80 1.79
C ALA A 84 17.86 -3.33 2.34
N ILE A 85 18.84 -3.63 1.48
CA ILE A 85 20.12 -4.20 1.93
C ILE A 85 20.90 -3.21 2.79
N LEU A 86 20.92 -1.92 2.44
CA LEU A 86 21.57 -0.87 3.22
C LEU A 86 20.95 -0.70 4.60
N THR A 87 19.63 -0.79 4.70
CA THR A 87 18.91 -0.69 5.96
C THR A 87 19.26 -1.88 6.87
N ILE A 88 19.26 -3.10 6.33
CA ILE A 88 19.59 -4.31 7.10
C ILE A 88 21.06 -4.26 7.58
N THR A 89 22.01 -3.96 6.69
CA THR A 89 23.44 -3.91 7.06
C THR A 89 23.76 -2.76 8.00
N GLY A 90 23.12 -1.60 7.82
CA GLY A 90 23.25 -0.46 8.73
C GLY A 90 22.64 -0.74 10.12
N ALA A 91 21.57 -1.53 10.19
CA ALA A 91 20.94 -1.90 11.46
C ALA A 91 21.80 -2.83 12.31
N MET A 92 22.64 -3.69 11.70
CA MET A 92 23.43 -4.73 12.39
C MET A 92 24.21 -4.20 13.60
N SER A 93 24.81 -3.01 13.50
CA SER A 93 25.60 -2.39 14.58
C SER A 93 24.76 -1.58 15.58
N THR A 94 23.52 -1.22 15.21
CA THR A 94 22.62 -0.40 16.04
C THR A 94 21.68 -1.23 16.91
N LEU A 95 21.44 -2.48 16.52
CA LEU A 95 20.66 -3.44 17.32
C LEU A 95 21.31 -3.67 18.69
N THR A 96 20.48 -3.98 19.69
CA THR A 96 20.93 -4.29 21.05
C THR A 96 20.43 -5.69 21.46
N PRO A 97 21.30 -6.71 21.58
CA PRO A 97 22.72 -6.70 21.26
C PRO A 97 22.99 -6.58 19.75
N PRO A 98 24.16 -6.06 19.34
CA PRO A 98 24.51 -5.92 17.92
C PRO A 98 24.73 -7.30 17.28
N VAL A 99 24.42 -7.40 15.99
CA VAL A 99 24.60 -8.60 15.18
C VAL A 99 25.89 -8.48 14.38
N LYS A 100 26.71 -9.53 14.37
CA LYS A 100 27.95 -9.58 13.58
C LYS A 100 27.74 -10.41 12.33
N LEU A 101 28.54 -10.15 11.30
CA LEU A 101 28.61 -11.03 10.13
C LEU A 101 29.03 -12.44 10.56
N ALA A 102 28.38 -13.45 9.97
CA ALA A 102 28.78 -14.84 10.17
C ALA A 102 30.12 -15.10 9.48
N ASN A 103 30.35 -14.49 8.31
CA ASN A 103 31.64 -14.51 7.63
C ASN A 103 32.31 -13.13 7.67
N PRO A 104 33.37 -12.92 8.48
CA PRO A 104 34.10 -11.65 8.54
C PRO A 104 34.66 -11.19 7.19
N ASN A 105 34.92 -12.11 6.26
CA ASN A 105 35.38 -11.77 4.91
C ASN A 105 34.32 -11.04 4.09
N ASN A 106 33.06 -10.94 4.56
CA ASN A 106 32.03 -10.14 3.91
C ASN A 106 32.06 -8.65 4.30
N GLN A 107 32.94 -8.23 5.23
CA GLN A 107 32.97 -6.84 5.72
C GLN A 107 33.17 -5.82 4.59
N PHE A 108 34.11 -6.07 3.68
CA PHE A 108 34.35 -5.16 2.55
C PHE A 108 33.12 -4.97 1.64
N ARG A 109 32.18 -5.92 1.64
CA ARG A 109 30.91 -5.81 0.90
C ARG A 109 29.95 -4.84 1.57
N ILE A 110 29.91 -4.82 2.92
CA ILE A 110 29.16 -3.81 3.67
C ILE A 110 29.76 -2.44 3.40
N ASP A 111 31.09 -2.33 3.47
CA ASP A 111 31.80 -1.07 3.24
C ASP A 111 31.49 -0.52 1.83
N TYR A 112 31.57 -1.37 0.79
CA TYR A 112 31.15 -1.03 -0.57
C TYR A 112 29.71 -0.50 -0.64
N LEU A 113 28.75 -1.16 0.02
CA LEU A 113 27.35 -0.71 0.00
C LEU A 113 27.21 0.68 0.61
N HIS A 114 27.79 0.92 1.78
CA HIS A 114 27.62 2.18 2.50
C HIS A 114 28.40 3.35 1.88
N GLU A 115 29.54 3.09 1.24
CA GLU A 115 30.39 4.13 0.64
C GLU A 115 30.04 4.41 -0.83
N VAL A 116 29.71 3.38 -1.62
CA VAL A 116 29.52 3.50 -3.07
C VAL A 116 28.04 3.52 -3.44
N ALA A 117 27.23 2.61 -2.88
CA ALA A 117 25.82 2.49 -3.27
C ALA A 117 24.94 3.63 -2.75
N THR A 118 25.41 4.42 -1.80
CA THR A 118 24.69 5.59 -1.26
C THR A 118 24.82 6.85 -2.13
N THR A 119 25.61 6.80 -3.20
CA THR A 119 25.82 7.93 -4.11
C THR A 119 24.53 8.28 -4.90
N PRO A 120 24.27 9.57 -5.19
CA PRO A 120 23.04 10.01 -5.87
C PRO A 120 22.83 9.40 -7.26
N ASP A 121 23.89 9.28 -8.04
CA ASP A 121 23.87 8.81 -9.43
C ASP A 121 24.29 7.33 -9.58
N PHE A 122 23.97 6.52 -8.57
CA PHE A 122 24.33 5.11 -8.57
C PHE A 122 23.65 4.34 -9.71
N ASP A 123 24.44 3.75 -10.60
CA ASP A 123 23.98 3.11 -11.84
C ASP A 123 23.65 1.61 -11.69
N TYR A 124 23.75 1.09 -10.48
CA TYR A 124 23.52 -0.32 -10.14
C TYR A 124 24.37 -1.27 -11.00
N PRO A 125 25.70 -1.28 -10.81
CA PRO A 125 26.61 -2.12 -11.57
C PRO A 125 26.46 -3.60 -11.19
N PRO A 126 26.92 -4.57 -12.01
CA PRO A 126 26.80 -6.00 -11.71
C PRO A 126 27.36 -6.41 -10.35
N GLU A 127 28.49 -5.81 -9.96
CA GLU A 127 29.14 -5.97 -8.66
C GLU A 127 28.19 -5.68 -7.48
N PHE A 128 27.30 -4.69 -7.59
CA PHE A 128 26.31 -4.38 -6.54
C PHE A 128 25.38 -5.55 -6.28
N TYR A 129 24.87 -6.19 -7.33
CA TYR A 129 23.98 -7.33 -7.20
C TYR A 129 24.74 -8.55 -6.64
N GLU A 130 26.02 -8.72 -6.97
CA GLU A 130 26.87 -9.77 -6.41
C GLU A 130 27.13 -9.58 -4.91
N HIS A 131 27.51 -8.36 -4.49
CA HIS A 131 27.67 -8.03 -3.07
C HIS A 131 26.38 -8.25 -2.30
N THR A 132 25.26 -7.75 -2.83
CA THR A 132 23.94 -7.89 -2.22
C THR A 132 23.55 -9.36 -2.06
N LYS A 133 23.73 -10.17 -3.11
CA LYS A 133 23.40 -11.60 -3.08
C LYS A 133 24.21 -12.36 -2.03
N ILE A 134 25.53 -12.11 -1.97
CA ILE A 134 26.41 -12.81 -1.02
C ILE A 134 26.11 -12.38 0.42
N LEU A 135 25.84 -11.10 0.65
CA LEU A 135 25.44 -10.60 1.96
C LEU A 135 24.08 -11.17 2.39
N TRP A 136 23.10 -11.25 1.49
CA TRP A 136 21.79 -11.82 1.82
C TRP A 136 21.85 -13.31 2.20
N GLN A 137 22.90 -14.01 1.81
CA GLN A 137 23.15 -15.40 2.22
C GLN A 137 23.94 -15.52 3.53
N ASP A 138 24.46 -14.41 4.08
CA ASP A 138 25.18 -14.42 5.35
C ASP A 138 24.22 -14.60 6.52
N ALA A 139 24.50 -15.57 7.39
CA ALA A 139 23.62 -15.89 8.51
C ALA A 139 23.45 -14.72 9.50
N GLY A 140 24.45 -13.85 9.64
CA GLY A 140 24.34 -12.64 10.47
C GLY A 140 23.43 -11.58 9.85
N VAL A 141 23.44 -11.44 8.52
CA VAL A 141 22.52 -10.53 7.81
C VAL A 141 21.08 -11.06 7.90
N LEU A 142 20.89 -12.37 7.74
CA LEU A 142 19.59 -13.01 7.93
C LEU A 142 19.08 -12.88 9.39
N GLU A 143 19.95 -13.03 10.39
CA GLU A 143 19.60 -12.78 11.78
C GLU A 143 19.16 -11.33 12.03
N CYS A 144 19.87 -10.36 11.44
CA CYS A 144 19.48 -8.96 11.51
C CYS A 144 18.12 -8.71 10.85
N PHE A 145 17.84 -9.35 9.70
CA PHE A 145 16.56 -9.28 9.03
C PHE A 145 15.40 -9.87 9.86
N GLU A 146 15.62 -10.99 10.54
CA GLU A 146 14.63 -11.59 11.44
C GLU A 146 14.26 -10.66 12.61
N ARG A 147 15.18 -9.75 12.98
CA ARG A 147 15.00 -8.68 13.98
C ARG A 147 14.55 -7.35 13.38
N SER A 148 14.06 -7.34 12.14
CA SER A 148 13.59 -6.14 11.44
C SER A 148 12.43 -5.43 12.12
N ASN A 149 11.75 -6.05 13.09
CA ASN A 149 10.78 -5.37 13.94
C ASN A 149 11.39 -4.31 14.89
N GLU A 150 12.71 -4.30 15.09
CA GLU A 150 13.43 -3.34 15.94
C GLU A 150 13.86 -2.07 15.17
N TYR A 151 13.70 -2.04 13.84
CA TYR A 151 14.03 -0.90 12.99
C TYR A 151 13.03 -0.73 11.83
N GLN A 152 13.25 0.26 10.98
CA GLN A 152 12.35 0.61 9.88
C GLN A 152 12.80 -0.05 8.58
N LEU A 153 12.37 -1.29 8.35
CA LEU A 153 12.63 -2.00 7.09
C LEU A 153 11.40 -2.00 6.18
N ILE A 154 11.63 -1.96 4.86
CA ILE A 154 10.56 -2.04 3.86
C ILE A 154 9.99 -3.47 3.77
N ASP A 155 8.66 -3.62 3.74
CA ASP A 155 8.00 -4.95 3.70
C ASP A 155 8.39 -5.83 2.49
N CYS A 156 8.79 -5.22 1.38
CA CYS A 156 9.17 -5.95 0.17
C CYS A 156 10.64 -6.39 0.14
N ALA A 157 11.40 -6.17 1.20
CA ALA A 157 12.83 -6.45 1.29
C ALA A 157 13.16 -7.90 0.88
N GLN A 158 12.62 -8.89 1.61
CA GLN A 158 12.87 -10.31 1.32
C GLN A 158 12.48 -10.68 -0.12
N TYR A 159 11.30 -10.27 -0.57
CA TYR A 159 10.79 -10.62 -1.90
C TYR A 159 11.70 -10.17 -3.06
N PHE A 160 12.36 -9.01 -2.92
CA PHE A 160 13.30 -8.54 -3.94
C PHE A 160 14.73 -9.04 -3.70
N LEU A 161 15.17 -9.18 -2.44
CA LEU A 161 16.49 -9.72 -2.11
C LEU A 161 16.64 -11.19 -2.56
N ASP A 162 15.60 -11.99 -2.41
CA ASP A 162 15.54 -13.38 -2.91
C ASP A 162 15.65 -13.48 -4.44
N ARG A 163 15.38 -12.38 -5.16
CA ARG A 163 15.27 -12.35 -6.63
C ARG A 163 16.22 -11.34 -7.27
N VAL A 164 17.29 -10.99 -6.57
CA VAL A 164 18.39 -10.14 -7.07
C VAL A 164 18.92 -10.63 -8.42
N ASP A 165 19.05 -11.95 -8.60
CA ASP A 165 19.52 -12.54 -9.86
C ASP A 165 18.54 -12.36 -11.03
N THR A 166 17.25 -12.19 -10.76
CA THR A 166 16.24 -11.92 -11.79
C THR A 166 16.26 -10.44 -12.16
N VAL A 167 16.32 -9.56 -11.16
CA VAL A 167 16.29 -8.09 -11.35
C VAL A 167 17.57 -7.57 -12.02
N LYS A 168 18.72 -8.22 -11.83
CA LYS A 168 19.99 -7.83 -12.46
C LYS A 168 20.02 -8.05 -13.98
N GLN A 169 19.11 -8.84 -14.53
CA GLN A 169 19.13 -9.18 -15.96
C GLN A 169 18.79 -7.95 -16.83
N ALA A 170 19.51 -7.75 -17.93
CA ALA A 170 19.30 -6.60 -18.81
C ALA A 170 17.92 -6.59 -19.48
N ASN A 171 17.31 -7.77 -19.67
CA ASN A 171 15.97 -7.96 -20.22
C ASN A 171 14.88 -8.07 -19.13
N TYR A 172 15.20 -7.76 -17.88
CA TYR A 172 14.22 -7.79 -16.80
C TYR A 172 13.05 -6.85 -17.09
N LEU A 173 11.84 -7.40 -16.96
CA LEU A 173 10.59 -6.67 -17.05
C LEU A 173 9.73 -7.04 -15.84
N PRO A 174 9.33 -6.07 -14.99
CA PRO A 174 8.57 -6.36 -13.78
C PRO A 174 7.24 -7.05 -14.09
N VAL A 175 6.95 -8.15 -13.40
CA VAL A 175 5.62 -8.77 -13.44
C VAL A 175 4.66 -8.00 -12.51
N GLU A 176 3.36 -8.24 -12.63
CA GLU A 176 2.35 -7.55 -11.80
C GLU A 176 2.64 -7.66 -10.29
N GLN A 177 3.14 -8.82 -9.86
CA GLN A 177 3.52 -9.03 -8.47
C GLN A 177 4.68 -8.13 -8.02
N ASP A 178 5.62 -7.82 -8.90
CA ASP A 178 6.70 -6.87 -8.64
C ASP A 178 6.15 -5.46 -8.53
N LEU A 179 5.20 -5.09 -9.39
CA LEU A 179 4.55 -3.78 -9.33
C LEU A 179 3.76 -3.59 -8.03
N LEU A 180 3.07 -4.64 -7.57
CA LEU A 180 2.30 -4.64 -6.32
C LEU A 180 3.20 -4.45 -5.10
N ARG A 181 4.33 -5.16 -5.05
CA ARG A 181 5.28 -5.11 -3.93
C ARG A 181 6.27 -3.95 -4.00
N CYS A 182 6.49 -3.37 -5.18
CA CYS A 182 7.33 -2.20 -5.36
C CYS A 182 6.84 -1.04 -4.48
N ARG A 183 7.72 -0.58 -3.60
CA ARG A 183 7.49 0.52 -2.68
C ARG A 183 7.92 1.82 -3.34
N VAL A 184 6.95 2.72 -3.46
CA VAL A 184 7.18 4.11 -3.82
C VAL A 184 6.61 4.96 -2.69
N LEU A 185 7.47 5.77 -2.07
CA LEU A 185 7.04 6.72 -1.06
C LEU A 185 5.98 7.64 -1.68
N THR A 186 4.79 7.62 -1.10
CA THR A 186 3.70 8.47 -1.55
C THR A 186 3.98 9.88 -1.05
N SER A 187 4.16 10.84 -1.95
CA SER A 187 4.24 12.26 -1.61
C SER A 187 2.90 12.93 -1.93
N GLY A 188 2.34 13.63 -0.94
CA GLY A 188 1.06 14.33 -1.10
C GLY A 188 -0.14 13.41 -1.31
N ILE A 189 -1.11 13.89 -2.08
CA ILE A 189 -2.37 13.20 -2.39
C ILE A 189 -2.20 12.49 -3.74
N ILE A 190 -2.36 11.16 -3.74
CA ILE A 190 -2.40 10.39 -4.99
C ILE A 190 -3.86 10.10 -5.33
N GLU A 191 -4.28 10.54 -6.51
CA GLU A 191 -5.60 10.25 -7.07
C GLU A 191 -5.51 9.10 -8.07
N THR A 192 -6.50 8.21 -8.06
CA THR A 192 -6.61 7.17 -9.08
C THR A 192 -8.06 6.99 -9.49
N ARG A 193 -8.29 6.94 -10.79
CA ARG A 193 -9.61 6.74 -11.40
C ARG A 193 -9.65 5.38 -12.07
N PHE A 194 -10.71 4.63 -11.83
CA PHE A 194 -10.92 3.32 -12.43
C PHE A 194 -12.42 3.10 -12.67
N GLN A 195 -12.76 2.13 -13.52
CA GLN A 195 -14.15 1.82 -13.85
C GLN A 195 -14.39 0.32 -13.67
N VAL A 196 -15.43 -0.04 -12.92
CA VAL A 196 -15.85 -1.43 -12.71
C VAL A 196 -17.29 -1.58 -13.15
N ASP A 197 -17.57 -2.49 -14.08
CA ASP A 197 -18.94 -2.76 -14.58
C ASP A 197 -19.72 -1.49 -14.96
N LYS A 198 -19.05 -0.54 -15.64
CA LYS A 198 -19.58 0.78 -16.05
C LYS A 198 -19.79 1.79 -14.92
N VAL A 199 -19.49 1.44 -13.67
CA VAL A 199 -19.47 2.35 -12.53
C VAL A 199 -18.08 2.97 -12.39
N LYS A 200 -18.01 4.30 -12.35
CA LYS A 200 -16.75 5.04 -12.20
C LYS A 200 -16.41 5.19 -10.71
N PHE A 201 -15.15 4.93 -10.38
CA PHE A 201 -14.59 5.12 -9.06
C PHE A 201 -13.44 6.12 -9.10
N HIS A 202 -13.34 6.93 -8.06
CA HIS A 202 -12.25 7.88 -7.86
C HIS A 202 -11.72 7.70 -6.44
N SER A 203 -10.54 7.08 -6.34
CA SER A 203 -9.85 6.82 -5.08
C SER A 203 -8.84 7.92 -4.77
N TYR A 204 -8.76 8.31 -3.50
CA TYR A 204 -7.81 9.26 -2.96
C TYR A 204 -6.97 8.59 -1.87
N ASN A 205 -5.65 8.69 -1.98
CA ASN A 205 -4.72 8.19 -0.97
C ASN A 205 -4.09 9.37 -0.25
N LEU A 206 -4.24 9.40 1.08
CA LEU A 206 -3.60 10.37 1.96
C LEU A 206 -2.49 9.71 2.78
N VAL A 207 -1.38 10.42 2.96
CA VAL A 207 -0.34 10.03 3.91
C VAL A 207 -0.61 10.74 5.23
N LEU A 208 -0.89 9.96 6.26
CA LEU A 208 -0.92 10.47 7.63
C LEU A 208 0.52 10.62 8.11
N ARG A 209 0.78 11.69 8.88
CA ARG A 209 2.11 11.93 9.46
C ARG A 209 2.33 10.91 10.59
N GLU A 210 3.41 10.14 10.49
CA GLU A 210 3.76 9.11 11.49
C GLU A 210 4.69 9.68 12.59
N ASP A 211 4.55 9.16 13.80
CA ASP A 211 5.50 9.40 14.90
C ASP A 211 6.45 8.19 15.01
N PRO A 212 7.77 8.35 14.76
CA PRO A 212 8.71 7.23 14.78
C PRO A 212 8.93 6.63 16.17
N SER A 213 8.45 7.27 17.24
CA SER A 213 8.60 6.79 18.63
C SER A 213 7.47 5.87 19.11
N GLN A 214 6.40 5.73 18.33
CA GLN A 214 5.22 4.97 18.74
C GLN A 214 5.23 3.55 18.18
N ASN A 215 4.59 2.64 18.91
CA ASN A 215 4.44 1.25 18.46
C ASN A 215 3.50 1.24 17.25
N ARG A 216 4.00 0.81 16.09
CA ARG A 216 3.22 0.73 14.85
C ARG A 216 1.95 -0.09 15.00
N LEU A 217 1.88 -1.13 15.85
CA LEU A 217 0.64 -1.88 16.11
C LEU A 217 -0.33 -1.17 17.07
N LYS A 218 0.14 -0.24 17.91
CA LYS A 218 -0.73 0.65 18.70
C LYS A 218 -1.24 1.82 17.86
N GLU A 219 -0.39 2.41 17.01
CA GLU A 219 -0.81 3.33 15.95
C GLU A 219 -1.70 2.62 14.90
N SER A 220 -1.50 1.32 14.71
CA SER A 220 -2.27 0.47 13.81
C SER A 220 -3.44 -0.26 14.50
N LEU A 221 -3.66 -0.11 15.81
CA LEU A 221 -4.98 -0.30 16.42
C LEU A 221 -5.89 0.89 16.12
N GLU A 222 -5.29 1.97 15.63
CA GLU A 222 -5.97 2.93 14.79
C GLU A 222 -5.99 2.54 13.28
N LEU A 223 -5.14 1.65 12.71
CA LEU A 223 -5.28 1.01 11.36
C LEU A 223 -4.26 -0.12 10.95
N PHE A 224 -4.64 -1.42 11.05
CA PHE A 224 -4.32 -2.66 10.24
C PHE A 224 -2.87 -3.21 9.96
N ARG A 225 -2.51 -4.49 9.67
CA ARG A 225 -2.82 -5.92 10.08
C ARG A 225 -1.87 -6.96 9.41
N ASN A 226 -1.28 -6.70 8.23
CA ASN A 226 -0.70 -7.77 7.38
C ASN A 226 0.51 -8.52 7.95
N LEU A 227 1.31 -7.92 8.83
CA LEU A 227 2.45 -8.57 9.48
C LEU A 227 2.07 -9.68 10.48
N LEU A 228 0.80 -9.80 10.85
CA LEU A 228 0.38 -10.67 11.95
C LEU A 228 0.54 -12.17 11.65
N LYS A 229 0.19 -12.63 10.44
CA LYS A 229 0.13 -14.07 10.13
C LYS A 229 1.53 -14.71 10.14
N GLU A 230 2.51 -14.06 9.52
CA GLU A 230 3.90 -14.54 9.51
C GLU A 230 4.53 -14.44 10.90
N LYS A 231 4.27 -13.36 11.64
CA LYS A 231 4.80 -13.19 13.00
C LYS A 231 4.21 -14.18 14.01
N VAL A 232 2.90 -14.47 13.91
CA VAL A 232 2.25 -15.47 14.76
C VAL A 232 2.83 -16.86 14.51
N ARG A 233 3.04 -17.23 13.24
CA ARG A 233 3.66 -18.52 12.87
C ARG A 233 5.11 -18.63 13.30
N ALA A 234 5.87 -17.55 13.17
CA ALA A 234 7.27 -17.54 13.59
C ALA A 234 7.44 -17.73 15.10
N GLY A 235 6.42 -17.37 15.91
CA GLY A 235 6.41 -17.56 17.37
C GLY A 235 7.44 -16.69 18.14
N LYS A 236 8.20 -15.84 17.43
CA LYS A 236 9.29 -15.01 17.98
C LYS A 236 8.81 -13.74 18.68
N SER A 237 7.61 -13.25 18.37
CA SER A 237 7.00 -12.08 19.01
C SER A 237 5.56 -12.40 19.38
N LYS A 238 5.28 -12.56 20.68
CA LYS A 238 3.93 -12.92 21.13
C LYS A 238 3.05 -11.68 21.16
N ILE A 239 1.81 -11.81 20.67
CA ILE A 239 0.84 -10.69 20.67
C ILE A 239 0.57 -10.22 22.10
N GLU A 240 0.53 -11.14 23.08
CA GLU A 240 0.31 -10.84 24.49
C GLU A 240 1.36 -9.91 25.13
N ASP A 241 2.59 -9.88 24.60
CA ASP A 241 3.64 -8.97 25.09
C ASP A 241 3.31 -7.49 24.77
N TYR A 242 2.52 -7.27 23.72
CA TYR A 242 2.09 -5.94 23.28
C TYR A 242 0.64 -5.63 23.68
N PHE A 243 -0.20 -6.66 23.74
CA PHE A 243 -1.63 -6.62 24.04
C PHE A 243 -1.99 -7.64 25.12
N PRO A 244 -1.86 -7.28 26.40
CA PRO A 244 -2.10 -8.21 27.51
C PRO A 244 -3.49 -8.86 27.47
N ASP A 245 -4.50 -8.16 26.93
CA ASP A 245 -5.87 -8.67 26.80
C ASP A 245 -5.99 -9.86 25.84
N PHE A 246 -5.04 -10.03 24.91
CA PHE A 246 -5.01 -11.17 24.01
C PHE A 246 -4.87 -12.51 24.75
N ALA A 247 -4.24 -12.53 25.92
CA ALA A 247 -4.08 -13.75 26.72
C ALA A 247 -5.42 -14.35 27.17
N ARG A 248 -6.45 -13.51 27.34
CA ARG A 248 -7.79 -13.92 27.78
C ARG A 248 -8.78 -14.01 26.63
N TYR A 249 -8.40 -13.55 25.43
CA TYR A 249 -9.27 -13.53 24.27
C TYR A 249 -9.55 -14.93 23.73
N ARG A 250 -10.82 -15.19 23.45
CA ARG A 250 -11.31 -16.43 22.83
C ARG A 250 -11.89 -16.13 21.46
N THR A 251 -11.61 -17.01 20.51
CA THR A 251 -12.17 -16.91 19.16
C THR A 251 -13.70 -16.93 19.22
N PRO A 252 -14.39 -15.98 18.57
CA PRO A 252 -15.83 -15.88 18.65
C PRO A 252 -16.49 -16.94 17.74
N PRO A 253 -17.75 -17.32 18.03
CA PRO A 253 -18.42 -18.43 17.34
C PRO A 253 -18.76 -18.11 15.87
N ASP A 254 -18.82 -16.84 15.49
CA ASP A 254 -18.99 -16.37 14.11
C ASP A 254 -17.67 -16.39 13.31
N ALA A 255 -16.58 -16.88 13.89
CA ALA A 255 -15.29 -16.91 13.22
C ALA A 255 -15.24 -17.93 12.09
N THR A 256 -14.91 -17.46 10.89
CA THR A 256 -14.67 -18.26 9.69
C THR A 256 -13.16 -18.44 9.52
N ALA A 257 -12.68 -19.67 9.67
CA ALA A 257 -11.28 -20.00 9.36
C ALA A 257 -11.08 -20.11 7.85
N GLU A 258 -10.04 -19.48 7.31
CA GLU A 258 -9.63 -19.67 5.92
C GLU A 258 -8.92 -21.03 5.76
N PRO A 259 -9.02 -21.68 4.58
CA PRO A 259 -8.28 -22.92 4.32
C PRO A 259 -6.78 -22.74 4.58
N GLY A 260 -6.22 -23.53 5.49
CA GLY A 260 -4.81 -23.49 5.86
C GLY A 260 -4.44 -22.45 6.93
N ASP A 261 -5.41 -21.79 7.55
CA ASP A 261 -5.18 -21.04 8.80
C ASP A 261 -5.10 -21.99 10.00
N GLU A 262 -4.11 -21.75 10.85
CA GLU A 262 -4.03 -22.37 12.17
C GLU A 262 -4.95 -21.64 13.15
N GLU A 263 -5.42 -22.35 14.18
CA GLU A 263 -6.33 -21.78 15.18
C GLU A 263 -5.76 -20.52 15.85
N ALA A 264 -4.45 -20.49 16.13
CA ALA A 264 -3.76 -19.33 16.68
C ALA A 264 -3.81 -18.11 15.74
N VAL A 265 -3.72 -18.32 14.42
CA VAL A 265 -3.81 -17.26 13.41
C VAL A 265 -5.24 -16.73 13.33
N THR A 266 -6.25 -17.61 13.34
CA THR A 266 -7.66 -17.21 13.36
C THR A 266 -7.96 -16.40 14.62
N ARG A 267 -7.51 -16.87 15.80
CA ARG A 267 -7.70 -16.15 17.07
C ARG A 267 -7.08 -14.76 17.03
N ALA A 268 -5.84 -14.64 16.54
CA ALA A 268 -5.14 -13.36 16.40
C ALA A 268 -5.84 -12.40 15.43
N LYS A 269 -6.28 -12.90 14.27
CA LYS A 269 -7.04 -12.15 13.26
C LYS A 269 -8.31 -11.53 13.88
N TYR A 270 -9.08 -12.34 14.60
CA TYR A 270 -10.35 -11.93 15.20
C TYR A 270 -10.18 -11.03 16.42
N PHE A 271 -9.13 -11.23 17.23
CA PHE A 271 -8.79 -10.30 18.30
C PHE A 271 -8.60 -8.88 17.77
N ILE A 272 -7.77 -8.71 16.74
CA ILE A 272 -7.54 -7.39 16.14
C ILE A 272 -8.83 -6.82 15.57
N ARG A 273 -9.63 -7.63 14.85
CA ARG A 273 -10.95 -7.20 14.33
C ARG A 273 -11.82 -6.62 15.45
N ASP A 274 -11.92 -7.32 16.57
CA ASP A 274 -12.82 -6.97 17.66
C ASP A 274 -12.36 -5.71 18.40
N GLU A 275 -11.05 -5.49 18.52
CA GLU A 275 -10.51 -4.25 19.07
C GLU A 275 -10.92 -3.03 18.22
N PHE A 276 -10.88 -3.15 16.88
CA PHE A 276 -11.39 -2.11 15.98
C PHE A 276 -12.89 -1.89 16.11
N LEU A 277 -13.67 -2.98 16.16
CA LEU A 277 -15.11 -2.89 16.28
C LEU A 277 -15.52 -2.22 17.61
N ARG A 278 -14.81 -2.52 18.70
CA ARG A 278 -15.03 -1.88 20.01
C ARG A 278 -14.89 -0.36 19.93
N ILE A 279 -13.90 0.15 19.22
CA ILE A 279 -13.71 1.61 19.02
C ILE A 279 -14.85 2.17 18.15
N SER A 280 -15.18 1.51 17.05
CA SER A 280 -16.20 2.01 16.11
C SER A 280 -17.61 2.07 16.71
N THR A 281 -17.91 1.19 17.67
CA THR A 281 -19.22 1.08 18.33
C THR A 281 -19.35 1.97 19.56
N ALA A 282 -18.24 2.49 20.10
CA ALA A 282 -18.24 3.34 21.30
C ALA A 282 -18.82 4.76 21.07
N SER A 283 -18.71 5.29 19.86
CA SER A 283 -19.09 6.68 19.52
C SER A 283 -20.54 6.84 19.01
N GLY A 284 -21.44 5.94 19.42
CA GLY A 284 -22.68 5.59 18.72
C GLY A 284 -23.76 6.67 18.57
N ASP A 285 -23.81 7.31 17.40
CA ASP A 285 -25.00 7.98 16.84
C ASP A 285 -25.82 7.06 15.90
N GLY A 286 -25.35 5.83 15.63
CA GLY A 286 -25.99 4.89 14.68
C GLY A 286 -25.93 5.32 13.20
N LYS A 287 -25.24 6.42 12.88
CA LYS A 287 -25.17 6.99 11.52
C LYS A 287 -24.12 6.34 10.62
N HIS A 288 -23.09 5.71 11.18
CA HIS A 288 -22.00 5.10 10.44
C HIS A 288 -21.79 3.65 10.87
N TYR A 289 -21.65 2.75 9.89
CA TYR A 289 -21.46 1.32 10.09
C TYR A 289 -20.04 0.94 9.71
N CYS A 290 -19.40 0.07 10.50
CA CYS A 290 -18.11 -0.51 10.19
C CYS A 290 -18.30 -1.93 9.60
N TYR A 291 -17.73 -2.17 8.42
CA TYR A 291 -17.77 -3.48 7.76
C TYR A 291 -16.35 -4.04 7.68
N PRO A 292 -15.93 -4.87 8.65
CA PRO A 292 -14.57 -5.39 8.68
C PRO A 292 -14.38 -6.50 7.64
N HIS A 293 -13.31 -6.42 6.85
CA HIS A 293 -12.92 -7.46 5.91
C HIS A 293 -11.50 -7.95 6.18
N PHE A 294 -11.26 -9.24 5.97
CA PHE A 294 -9.93 -9.81 5.99
C PHE A 294 -9.27 -9.72 4.61
N THR A 295 -8.30 -8.80 4.46
CA THR A 295 -7.59 -8.57 3.20
C THR A 295 -6.12 -9.01 3.25
N CYS A 296 -5.58 -9.35 2.09
CA CYS A 296 -4.17 -9.46 1.75
C CYS A 296 -3.93 -8.62 0.47
N ALA A 297 -3.38 -7.41 0.61
CA ALA A 297 -3.33 -6.45 -0.50
C ALA A 297 -2.49 -6.91 -1.70
N VAL A 298 -1.55 -7.84 -1.49
CA VAL A 298 -0.70 -8.41 -2.55
C VAL A 298 -1.30 -9.66 -3.20
N ASP A 299 -2.44 -10.14 -2.71
CA ASP A 299 -3.21 -11.27 -3.27
C ASP A 299 -4.40 -10.71 -4.08
N THR A 300 -4.26 -10.79 -5.39
CA THR A 300 -5.23 -10.27 -6.35
C THR A 300 -6.60 -10.92 -6.23
N GLU A 301 -6.66 -12.22 -5.90
CA GLU A 301 -7.93 -12.94 -5.79
C GLU A 301 -8.65 -12.63 -4.47
N ASN A 302 -7.90 -12.50 -3.37
CA ASN A 302 -8.46 -12.02 -2.12
C ASN A 302 -9.07 -10.61 -2.28
N ILE A 303 -8.36 -9.69 -2.93
CA ILE A 303 -8.88 -8.32 -3.16
C ILE A 303 -10.09 -8.32 -4.10
N ARG A 304 -10.10 -9.16 -5.15
CA ARG A 304 -11.27 -9.31 -6.02
C ARG A 304 -12.51 -9.70 -5.23
N ARG A 305 -12.41 -10.70 -4.35
CA ARG A 305 -13.54 -11.17 -3.52
C ARG A 305 -14.02 -10.08 -2.56
N VAL A 306 -13.10 -9.49 -1.80
CA VAL A 306 -13.45 -8.43 -0.84
C VAL A 306 -14.08 -7.23 -1.52
N PHE A 307 -13.58 -6.82 -2.69
CA PHE A 307 -14.17 -5.70 -3.43
C PHE A 307 -15.59 -6.03 -3.93
N ASN A 308 -15.83 -7.25 -4.39
CA ASN A 308 -17.17 -7.70 -4.78
C ASN A 308 -18.14 -7.69 -3.60
N ASP A 309 -17.70 -8.11 -2.41
CA ASP A 309 -18.53 -8.07 -1.20
C ASP A 309 -18.86 -6.61 -0.79
N CYS A 310 -17.87 -5.72 -0.89
CA CYS A 310 -18.03 -4.30 -0.58
C CYS A 310 -18.90 -3.54 -1.59
N ARG A 311 -19.01 -4.03 -2.83
CA ARG A 311 -19.69 -3.34 -3.92
C ARG A 311 -21.14 -3.03 -3.60
N ASP A 312 -21.89 -4.00 -3.12
CA ASP A 312 -23.31 -3.83 -2.80
C ASP A 312 -23.51 -2.81 -1.67
N ILE A 313 -22.59 -2.82 -0.70
CA ILE A 313 -22.58 -1.86 0.41
C ILE A 313 -22.32 -0.45 -0.14
N ILE A 314 -21.28 -0.27 -0.96
CA ILE A 314 -20.91 1.02 -1.55
C ILE A 314 -22.04 1.58 -2.42
N GLN A 315 -22.67 0.73 -3.25
CA GLN A 315 -23.79 1.14 -4.09
C GLN A 315 -24.99 1.60 -3.25
N ARG A 316 -25.35 0.85 -2.21
CA ARG A 316 -26.44 1.26 -1.30
C ARG A 316 -26.11 2.55 -0.55
N MET A 317 -24.87 2.73 -0.10
CA MET A 317 -24.42 3.97 0.55
C MET A 317 -24.53 5.17 -0.39
N HIS A 318 -24.12 5.02 -1.65
CA HIS A 318 -24.21 6.08 -2.66
C HIS A 318 -25.67 6.42 -2.97
N LEU A 319 -26.54 5.43 -3.14
CA LEU A 319 -27.97 5.67 -3.39
C LEU A 319 -28.65 6.38 -2.22
N ARG A 320 -28.34 6.00 -0.97
CA ARG A 320 -28.84 6.71 0.24
C ARG A 320 -28.39 8.17 0.29
N GLN A 321 -27.16 8.47 -0.12
CA GLN A 321 -26.65 9.85 -0.14
C GLN A 321 -27.45 10.77 -1.08
N TYR A 322 -28.06 10.21 -2.12
CA TYR A 322 -28.92 10.94 -3.05
C TYR A 322 -30.42 10.76 -2.78
N GLU A 323 -30.78 10.22 -1.60
CA GLU A 323 -32.18 10.00 -1.19
C GLU A 323 -32.96 9.10 -2.18
N LEU A 324 -32.27 8.16 -2.81
CA LEU A 324 -32.85 7.19 -3.74
C LEU A 324 -33.23 5.86 -3.07
N LEU A 325 -32.98 5.71 -1.77
CA LEU A 325 -33.23 4.53 -0.93
C LEU A 325 -33.79 4.90 0.44
#